data_AF-A0A7L9BZB7-F1
#
_entry.id   AF-A0A7L9BZB7-F1
#
_cell.length_a   1.000
_cell.length_b   1.000
_cell.length_c   1.000
_cell.angle_alpha   90.00
_cell.angle_beta   90.00
_cell.angle_gamma   90.00
#
_symmetry.space_group_name_H-M   'P 1'
#
loop_
_entity.id
_entity.type
_entity.pdbx_description
1 polymer ?
#
loop_
_entity_poly.entity_id
_entity_poly.type
_entity_poly.pdbx_seq_one_letter_code
_entity_poly.pdbx_strand_id
1 'polypeptide(L)'
;MRVRNWAASFVLVLAIAIEANASLLGLTFLPPPDITVGFIDVDYNAGTQTFSAQGFAQQMDDGIVPNNPILAPGYNFFLSALVDNTGVLTPGGSFSVTGSVTLNSITYGLVNPLLTGTVAAFGFGDTPANYDILEFVIELTGGDLAIPAYYGVPGTLIGLDFDANYGGAFTGSFAASFDNTGGFGPGFGNGQSDIKPIPEPTALALFGLAALALVRRRSPAN
;
A
#
# COMPACT_ATOMS: atom_id res chain seq x y z
N MET A 1 -56.86 26.44 5.17
CA MET A 1 -55.92 25.84 4.21
C MET A 1 -54.51 26.28 4.59
N ARG A 2 -53.65 25.37 5.03
CA ARG A 2 -52.26 25.65 5.45
C ARG A 2 -51.32 25.22 4.32
N VAL A 3 -50.65 26.17 3.67
CA VAL A 3 -49.63 25.90 2.66
C VAL A 3 -48.29 25.78 3.38
N ARG A 4 -47.67 24.59 3.30
CA ARG A 4 -46.33 24.29 3.83
C ARG A 4 -45.30 24.77 2.81
N ASN A 5 -44.54 25.81 3.15
CA ASN A 5 -43.38 26.23 2.38
C ASN A 5 -42.18 25.35 2.76
N TRP A 6 -41.71 24.55 1.81
CA TRP A 6 -40.41 23.89 1.87
C TRP A 6 -39.41 24.81 1.18
N ALA A 7 -38.46 25.37 1.92
CA ALA A 7 -37.32 26.06 1.34
C ALA A 7 -36.16 25.06 1.25
N ALA A 8 -35.79 24.69 0.02
CA ALA A 8 -34.62 23.89 -0.28
C ALA A 8 -33.38 24.78 -0.22
N SER A 9 -32.41 24.43 0.62
CA SER A 9 -31.08 25.05 0.63
C SER A 9 -30.25 24.47 -0.52
N PHE A 10 -29.85 25.30 -1.48
CA PHE A 10 -28.78 24.98 -2.43
C PHE A 10 -27.45 25.46 -1.84
N VAL A 11 -26.54 24.52 -1.54
CA VAL A 11 -25.14 24.81 -1.23
C VAL A 11 -24.37 24.72 -2.55
N LEU A 12 -23.80 25.84 -2.99
CA LEU A 12 -22.91 25.92 -4.14
C LEU A 12 -21.50 25.51 -3.67
N VAL A 13 -21.01 24.35 -4.10
CA VAL A 13 -19.62 23.94 -3.90
C VAL A 13 -18.82 24.43 -5.10
N LEU A 14 -17.99 25.44 -4.88
CA LEU A 14 -17.02 25.92 -5.86
C LEU A 14 -15.81 24.97 -5.83
N ALA A 15 -15.70 24.12 -6.84
CA ALA A 15 -14.52 23.25 -7.01
C ALA A 15 -13.35 24.09 -7.52
N ILE A 16 -12.43 24.44 -6.62
CA ILE A 16 -11.10 24.90 -6.99
C ILE A 16 -10.28 23.63 -7.23
N ALA A 17 -9.91 23.36 -8.49
CA ALA A 17 -8.98 22.29 -8.81
C ALA A 17 -7.60 22.70 -8.29
N ILE A 18 -7.22 22.17 -7.13
CA ILE A 18 -5.84 22.16 -6.68
C ILE A 18 -5.21 20.95 -7.37
N GLU A 19 -4.19 21.17 -8.19
CA GLU A 19 -3.29 20.09 -8.61
C GLU A 19 -2.55 19.64 -7.35
N ALA A 20 -3.10 18.64 -6.67
CA ALA A 20 -2.48 18.02 -5.53
C ALA A 20 -1.47 16.99 -6.06
N ASN A 21 -0.18 17.34 -6.06
CA ASN A 21 0.86 16.31 -6.06
C ASN A 21 0.56 15.35 -4.89
N ALA A 22 0.65 14.04 -5.11
CA ALA A 22 0.39 13.07 -4.05
C ALA A 22 1.40 13.27 -2.91
N SER A 23 0.95 13.86 -1.80
CA SER A 23 1.74 13.91 -0.57
C SER A 23 1.88 12.51 0.01
N LEU A 24 2.84 12.32 0.93
CA LEU A 24 2.85 11.15 1.81
C LEU A 24 1.44 10.90 2.39
N LEU A 25 1.06 9.63 2.41
CA LEU A 25 -0.19 9.11 2.95
C LEU A 25 -0.21 9.17 4.48
N GLY A 26 0.97 9.22 5.12
CA GLY A 26 1.11 9.27 6.58
C GLY A 26 0.72 7.94 7.21
N LEU A 27 1.24 6.84 6.65
CA LEU A 27 0.89 5.50 7.08
C LEU A 27 1.24 5.29 8.55
N THR A 28 0.30 4.72 9.30
CA THR A 28 0.55 4.23 10.66
C THR A 28 0.53 2.72 10.60
N PHE A 29 1.62 2.08 10.98
CA PHE A 29 1.71 0.62 10.97
C PHE A 29 1.30 0.02 12.31
N LEU A 30 0.60 -1.11 12.24
CA LEU A 30 0.35 -1.97 13.38
C LEU A 30 1.64 -2.76 13.73
N PRO A 31 1.77 -3.26 14.97
CA PRO A 31 2.81 -4.25 15.31
C PRO A 31 2.72 -5.49 14.40
N PRO A 32 3.70 -6.43 14.47
CA PRO A 32 3.76 -7.60 13.59
C PRO A 32 2.40 -8.25 13.28
N PRO A 33 2.21 -8.74 12.04
CA PRO A 33 3.26 -9.19 11.13
C PRO A 33 3.96 -8.10 10.29
N ASP A 34 5.20 -8.36 9.91
CA ASP A 34 6.02 -7.53 9.03
C ASP A 34 6.84 -8.39 8.07
N ILE A 35 6.82 -8.07 6.77
CA ILE A 35 7.74 -8.65 5.79
C ILE A 35 8.75 -7.58 5.40
N THR A 36 10.01 -7.82 5.76
CA THR A 36 11.12 -6.96 5.33
C THR A 36 11.54 -7.35 3.92
N VAL A 37 11.56 -6.35 3.03
CA VAL A 37 11.99 -6.44 1.65
C VAL A 37 13.25 -5.60 1.45
N GLY A 38 14.21 -6.14 0.72
CA GLY A 38 15.47 -5.46 0.44
C GLY A 38 15.94 -5.66 -0.99
N PHE A 39 16.96 -4.88 -1.35
CA PHE A 39 17.55 -4.83 -2.68
C PHE A 39 16.50 -4.61 -3.76
N ILE A 40 15.63 -3.63 -3.52
CA ILE A 40 14.53 -3.29 -4.41
C ILE A 40 15.08 -2.43 -5.54
N ASP A 41 14.92 -2.91 -6.77
CA ASP A 41 15.03 -2.12 -7.99
C ASP A 41 13.71 -1.37 -8.19
N VAL A 42 13.78 -0.05 -8.28
CA VAL A 42 12.67 0.81 -8.66
C VAL A 42 12.95 1.41 -10.03
N ASP A 43 11.95 1.38 -10.90
CA ASP A 43 11.97 2.02 -12.21
C ASP A 43 10.65 2.75 -12.45
N TYR A 44 10.74 4.02 -12.84
CA TYR A 44 9.63 4.81 -13.31
C TYR A 44 9.88 5.28 -14.74
N ASN A 45 8.93 5.01 -15.63
CA ASN A 45 8.96 5.46 -17.01
C ASN A 45 7.89 6.54 -17.26
N ALA A 46 8.31 7.79 -17.43
CA ALA A 46 7.41 8.94 -17.66
C ALA A 46 6.71 8.89 -19.03
N GLY A 47 7.21 8.10 -19.99
CA GLY A 47 6.58 7.92 -21.29
C GLY A 47 5.38 6.98 -21.23
N THR A 48 5.43 5.95 -20.37
CA THR A 48 4.35 4.98 -20.16
C THR A 48 3.60 5.17 -18.85
N GLN A 49 4.02 6.14 -18.01
CA GLN A 49 3.49 6.40 -16.68
C GLN A 49 3.50 5.16 -15.78
N THR A 50 4.50 4.29 -15.98
CA THR A 50 4.60 3.01 -15.29
C THR A 50 5.62 3.10 -14.18
N PHE A 51 5.18 2.86 -12.95
CA PHE A 51 6.05 2.60 -11.81
C PHE A 51 6.17 1.10 -11.61
N SER A 52 7.39 0.62 -11.40
CA SER A 52 7.66 -0.77 -11.03
C SER A 52 8.68 -0.84 -9.91
N ALA A 53 8.47 -1.81 -9.02
CA ALA A 53 9.42 -2.15 -7.97
C ALA A 53 9.55 -3.68 -7.87
N GLN A 54 10.78 -4.18 -7.87
CA GLN A 54 11.08 -5.61 -7.79
C GLN A 54 12.23 -5.83 -6.82
N GLY A 55 12.14 -6.85 -5.97
CA GLY A 55 13.17 -7.07 -4.97
C GLY A 55 13.05 -8.41 -4.27
N PHE A 56 13.69 -8.52 -3.11
CA PHE A 56 13.74 -9.74 -2.33
C PHE A 56 12.99 -9.54 -1.01
N ALA A 57 11.83 -10.18 -0.87
CA ALA A 57 11.22 -10.38 0.44
C ALA A 57 12.09 -11.39 1.21
N GLN A 58 12.72 -10.93 2.29
CA GLN A 58 13.84 -11.65 2.93
C GLN A 58 13.38 -12.45 4.14
N GLN A 59 12.53 -11.86 4.96
CA GLN A 59 12.09 -12.42 6.22
C GLN A 59 10.72 -11.89 6.62
N MET A 60 10.04 -12.65 7.47
CA MET A 60 8.79 -12.28 8.10
C MET A 60 8.95 -12.31 9.62
N ASP A 61 8.64 -11.19 10.26
CA ASP A 61 8.41 -11.10 11.70
C ASP A 61 6.93 -11.39 11.97
N ASP A 62 6.63 -12.43 12.74
CA ASP A 62 5.28 -12.78 13.21
C ASP A 62 5.06 -12.44 14.70
N GLY A 63 5.94 -11.60 15.26
CA GLY A 63 5.99 -11.24 16.67
C GLY A 63 6.82 -12.21 17.52
N ILE A 64 7.47 -13.20 16.89
CA ILE A 64 8.31 -14.21 17.55
C ILE A 64 9.72 -14.15 16.97
N VAL A 65 10.72 -14.07 17.86
CA VAL A 65 12.14 -14.06 17.50
C VAL A 65 12.71 -15.49 17.53
N PRO A 66 13.55 -15.89 16.56
CA PRO A 66 14.03 -15.11 15.40
C PRO A 66 13.01 -15.01 14.26
N ASN A 67 13.11 -13.94 13.47
CA ASN A 67 12.30 -13.74 12.27
C ASN A 67 12.46 -14.92 11.31
N ASN A 68 11.38 -15.24 10.60
CA ASN A 68 11.28 -16.41 9.76
C ASN A 68 11.75 -16.08 8.33
N PRO A 69 12.76 -16.78 7.78
CA PRO A 69 13.26 -16.48 6.44
C PRO A 69 12.21 -16.82 5.38
N ILE A 70 12.11 -15.97 4.36
CA ILE A 70 11.34 -16.24 3.15
C ILE A 70 12.29 -16.81 2.11
N LEU A 71 11.99 -18.02 1.64
CA LEU A 71 12.81 -18.73 0.65
C LEU A 71 12.19 -18.60 -0.74
N ALA A 72 12.93 -18.06 -1.71
CA ALA A 72 12.49 -17.97 -3.10
C ALA A 72 13.68 -18.03 -4.08
N PRO A 73 13.48 -18.53 -5.31
CA PRO A 73 14.47 -18.40 -6.36
C PRO A 73 14.37 -17.01 -7.03
N GLY A 74 15.31 -16.11 -6.69
CA GLY A 74 15.37 -14.77 -7.30
C GLY A 74 14.37 -13.78 -6.70
N TYR A 75 13.95 -12.77 -7.48
CA TYR A 75 12.97 -11.80 -7.03
C TYR A 75 11.65 -12.47 -6.66
N ASN A 76 11.12 -12.05 -5.52
CA ASN A 76 9.89 -12.56 -4.97
C ASN A 76 9.01 -11.45 -4.39
N PHE A 77 9.40 -10.20 -4.57
CA PHE A 77 8.57 -9.02 -4.33
C PHE A 77 8.36 -8.30 -5.65
N PHE A 78 7.11 -7.99 -5.99
CA PHE A 78 6.74 -7.28 -7.22
C PHE A 78 5.63 -6.28 -6.94
N LEU A 79 5.81 -5.04 -7.40
CA LEU A 79 4.80 -4.01 -7.43
C LEU A 79 4.83 -3.32 -8.80
N SER A 80 3.66 -3.09 -9.38
CA SER A 80 3.48 -2.27 -10.58
C SER A 80 2.26 -1.39 -10.44
N ALA A 81 2.41 -0.12 -10.78
CA ALA A 81 1.35 0.87 -10.72
C ALA A 81 1.43 1.82 -11.92
N LEU A 82 0.31 2.47 -12.21
CA LEU A 82 0.25 3.58 -13.15
C LEU A 82 0.24 4.89 -12.37
N VAL A 83 1.32 5.66 -12.47
CA VAL A 83 1.48 6.95 -11.81
C VAL A 83 1.76 7.98 -12.89
N ASP A 84 0.88 8.96 -13.04
CA ASP A 84 1.04 9.97 -14.06
C ASP A 84 2.23 10.91 -13.78
N ASN A 85 2.55 11.78 -14.74
CA ASN A 85 3.70 12.68 -14.63
C ASN A 85 3.54 13.77 -13.55
N THR A 86 2.36 13.86 -12.92
CA THR A 86 2.08 14.71 -11.75
C THR A 86 2.15 13.93 -10.43
N GLY A 87 2.46 12.63 -10.49
CA GLY A 87 2.55 11.77 -9.33
C GLY A 87 1.18 11.26 -8.85
N VAL A 88 0.13 11.36 -9.67
CA VAL A 88 -1.20 10.88 -9.31
C VAL A 88 -1.36 9.42 -9.77
N LEU A 89 -1.75 8.57 -8.83
CA LEU A 89 -2.04 7.16 -9.10
C LEU A 89 -3.34 7.01 -9.89
N THR A 90 -3.29 6.21 -10.96
CA THR A 90 -4.48 5.56 -11.50
C THR A 90 -4.73 4.30 -10.66
N PRO A 91 -5.85 4.21 -9.91
CA PRO A 91 -6.11 3.07 -9.04
C PRO A 91 -6.05 1.73 -9.78
N GLY A 92 -5.49 0.71 -9.13
CA GLY A 92 -5.26 -0.60 -9.73
C GLY A 92 -3.78 -0.97 -9.72
N GLY A 93 -3.31 -1.62 -10.79
CA GLY A 93 -1.97 -2.20 -10.80
C GLY A 93 -1.91 -3.54 -10.06
N SER A 94 -0.71 -4.01 -9.76
CA SER A 94 -0.49 -5.35 -9.21
C SER A 94 0.58 -5.35 -8.14
N PHE A 95 0.35 -6.13 -7.10
CA PHE A 95 1.30 -6.41 -6.03
C PHE A 95 1.36 -7.93 -5.78
N SER A 96 2.55 -8.47 -5.57
CA SER A 96 2.72 -9.85 -5.14
C SER A 96 4.00 -10.07 -4.33
N VAL A 97 3.88 -10.91 -3.30
CA VAL A 97 5.00 -11.54 -2.60
C VAL A 97 4.91 -13.05 -2.77
N THR A 98 6.00 -13.67 -3.20
CA THR A 98 6.12 -15.12 -3.44
C THR A 98 7.26 -15.73 -2.63
N GLY A 99 7.47 -17.04 -2.76
CA GLY A 99 8.39 -17.81 -1.92
C GLY A 99 7.66 -18.48 -0.78
N SER A 100 8.41 -19.19 0.06
CA SER A 100 7.86 -19.95 1.17
C SER A 100 8.41 -19.49 2.52
N VAL A 101 7.55 -19.45 3.53
CA VAL A 101 7.93 -19.15 4.92
C VAL A 101 7.28 -20.19 5.84
N THR A 102 8.00 -20.60 6.88
CA THR A 102 7.45 -21.52 7.89
C THR A 102 7.19 -20.75 9.18
N LEU A 103 5.93 -20.72 9.60
CA LEU A 103 5.47 -20.04 10.81
C LEU A 103 4.77 -21.07 11.68
N ASN A 104 5.13 -21.19 12.95
CA ASN A 104 4.51 -22.14 13.88
C ASN A 104 4.41 -23.58 13.34
N SER A 105 5.48 -24.07 12.69
CA SER A 105 5.55 -25.40 12.04
C SER A 105 4.62 -25.60 10.83
N ILE A 106 3.99 -24.54 10.32
CA ILE A 106 3.18 -24.54 9.11
C ILE A 106 3.93 -23.78 8.02
N THR A 107 4.15 -24.41 6.87
CA THR A 107 4.78 -23.76 5.72
C THR A 107 3.72 -23.16 4.80
N TYR A 108 3.83 -21.86 4.56
CA TYR A 108 3.03 -21.08 3.62
C TYR A 108 3.83 -20.82 2.34
N GLY A 109 3.15 -20.59 1.22
CA GLY A 109 3.79 -20.12 0.00
C GLY A 109 4.46 -21.19 -0.87
N LEU A 110 4.15 -22.48 -0.63
CA LEU A 110 4.69 -23.59 -1.44
C LEU A 110 4.09 -23.66 -2.84
N VAL A 111 2.81 -23.27 -2.97
CA VAL A 111 2.06 -23.36 -4.24
C VAL A 111 1.50 -22.00 -4.63
N ASN A 112 0.92 -21.27 -3.68
CA ASN A 112 0.37 -19.94 -3.91
C ASN A 112 1.37 -18.86 -3.50
N PRO A 113 1.22 -17.62 -3.98
CA PRO A 113 1.94 -16.47 -3.41
C PRO A 113 1.64 -16.32 -1.91
N LEU A 114 2.58 -15.73 -1.18
CA LEU A 114 2.37 -15.33 0.22
C LEU A 114 1.31 -14.23 0.30
N LEU A 115 1.42 -13.21 -0.55
CA LEU A 115 0.45 -12.12 -0.66
C LEU A 115 0.25 -11.73 -2.12
N THR A 116 -0.96 -11.28 -2.44
CA THR A 116 -1.32 -10.65 -3.72
C THR A 116 -2.27 -9.50 -3.46
N GLY A 117 -2.25 -8.49 -4.31
CA GLY A 117 -3.07 -7.30 -4.13
C GLY A 117 -3.04 -6.34 -5.30
N THR A 118 -3.80 -5.26 -5.16
CA THR A 118 -3.86 -4.14 -6.11
C THR A 118 -3.52 -2.84 -5.39
N VAL A 119 -2.89 -1.89 -6.07
CA VAL A 119 -2.53 -0.60 -5.47
C VAL A 119 -3.77 0.28 -5.36
N ALA A 120 -4.12 0.63 -4.12
CA ALA A 120 -5.30 1.41 -3.77
C ALA A 120 -4.97 2.89 -3.56
N ALA A 121 -3.79 3.20 -3.01
CA ALA A 121 -3.31 4.56 -2.84
C ALA A 121 -1.78 4.62 -2.95
N PHE A 122 -1.29 5.81 -3.28
CA PHE A 122 0.13 6.10 -3.44
C PHE A 122 0.39 7.53 -2.95
N GLY A 123 1.51 7.71 -2.29
CA GLY A 123 2.02 9.02 -1.88
C GLY A 123 3.54 9.01 -1.92
N PHE A 124 4.14 10.19 -2.07
CA PHE A 124 5.59 10.31 -2.08
C PHE A 124 6.05 11.57 -1.34
N GLY A 125 7.30 11.54 -0.92
CA GLY A 125 7.98 12.67 -0.32
C GLY A 125 9.47 12.64 -0.66
N ASP A 126 9.98 13.76 -1.13
CA ASP A 126 11.42 14.01 -1.23
C ASP A 126 11.91 14.49 0.14
N THR A 127 12.81 13.72 0.76
CA THR A 127 13.40 14.11 2.03
C THR A 127 14.85 14.57 1.86
N PRO A 128 15.31 15.61 2.59
CA PRO A 128 16.66 16.16 2.44
C PRO A 128 17.82 15.19 2.76
N ALA A 129 17.53 13.95 3.18
CA ALA A 129 18.50 13.01 3.76
C ALA A 129 19.04 11.94 2.76
N ASN A 130 18.83 12.12 1.44
CA ASN A 130 19.14 11.14 0.37
C ASN A 130 18.26 9.88 0.38
N TYR A 131 17.09 9.97 1.00
CA TYR A 131 16.10 8.91 1.03
C TYR A 131 14.79 9.48 0.55
N ASP A 132 14.27 8.92 -0.53
CA ASP A 132 12.96 9.30 -1.04
C ASP A 132 11.96 8.26 -0.58
N ILE A 133 10.89 8.75 0.05
CA ILE A 133 9.88 7.89 0.64
C ILE A 133 8.75 7.75 -0.36
N LEU A 134 8.44 6.51 -0.72
CA LEU A 134 7.24 6.17 -1.47
C LEU A 134 6.33 5.30 -0.60
N GLU A 135 5.10 5.74 -0.37
CA GLU A 135 4.12 5.01 0.42
C GLU A 135 3.05 4.43 -0.50
N PHE A 136 2.75 3.14 -0.35
CA PHE A 136 1.67 2.48 -1.07
C PHE A 136 0.68 1.87 -0.10
N VAL A 137 -0.60 1.96 -0.42
CA VAL A 137 -1.65 1.14 0.20
C VAL A 137 -2.06 0.07 -0.80
N ILE A 138 -2.05 -1.17 -0.34
CA ILE A 138 -2.46 -2.33 -1.13
C ILE A 138 -3.76 -2.86 -0.57
N GLU A 139 -4.73 -3.09 -1.45
CA GLU A 139 -5.89 -3.93 -1.15
C GLU A 139 -5.54 -5.39 -1.47
N LEU A 140 -5.59 -6.25 -0.46
CA LEU A 140 -5.27 -7.66 -0.62
C LEU A 140 -6.30 -8.36 -1.52
N THR A 141 -5.83 -9.14 -2.47
CA THR A 141 -6.69 -9.99 -3.33
C THR A 141 -6.57 -11.47 -2.96
N GLY A 142 -5.54 -11.86 -2.20
CA GLY A 142 -5.32 -13.23 -1.78
C GLY A 142 -3.89 -13.51 -1.35
N GLY A 143 -3.54 -14.79 -1.30
CA GLY A 143 -2.25 -15.31 -0.86
C GLY A 143 -2.38 -16.10 0.44
N ASP A 144 -1.40 -16.95 0.70
CA ASP A 144 -1.40 -17.86 1.84
C ASP A 144 -1.32 -17.13 3.21
N LEU A 145 -0.78 -15.90 3.24
CA LEU A 145 -0.73 -15.04 4.42
C LEU A 145 -1.85 -13.99 4.48
N ALA A 146 -2.71 -13.92 3.45
CA ALA A 146 -3.95 -13.14 3.48
C ALA A 146 -5.03 -13.88 4.29
N ILE A 147 -4.71 -14.12 5.57
CA ILE A 147 -5.59 -14.69 6.58
C ILE A 147 -5.68 -13.79 7.82
N PRO A 148 -6.77 -13.91 8.63
CA PRO A 148 -6.97 -13.07 9.83
C PRO A 148 -5.85 -13.11 10.86
N ALA A 149 -5.07 -14.20 10.90
CA ALA A 149 -3.96 -14.36 11.83
C ALA A 149 -2.75 -13.48 11.50
N TYR A 150 -2.64 -13.00 10.26
CA TYR A 150 -1.50 -12.22 9.79
C TYR A 150 -1.95 -10.89 9.17
N TYR A 151 -2.21 -10.86 7.86
CA TYR A 151 -2.45 -9.61 7.14
C TYR A 151 -3.93 -9.26 6.92
N GLY A 152 -4.85 -10.08 7.43
CA GLY A 152 -6.29 -9.92 7.19
C GLY A 152 -6.76 -10.79 6.02
N VAL A 153 -7.96 -10.55 5.50
CA VAL A 153 -8.55 -11.36 4.41
C VAL A 153 -8.54 -10.55 3.10
N PRO A 154 -8.83 -11.15 1.93
CA PRO A 154 -9.03 -10.36 0.72
C PRO A 154 -10.00 -9.18 0.94
N GLY A 155 -9.61 -8.00 0.49
CA GLY A 155 -10.25 -6.71 0.77
C GLY A 155 -9.64 -5.92 1.94
N THR A 156 -8.77 -6.53 2.75
CA THR A 156 -8.02 -5.82 3.79
C THR A 156 -6.97 -4.91 3.16
N LEU A 157 -6.80 -3.71 3.73
CA LEU A 157 -5.76 -2.77 3.35
C LEU A 157 -4.49 -3.01 4.17
N ILE A 158 -3.36 -3.04 3.49
CA ILE A 158 -2.02 -3.07 4.09
C ILE A 158 -1.20 -1.91 3.53
N GLY A 159 -0.14 -1.53 4.23
CA GLY A 159 0.74 -0.45 3.83
C GLY A 159 2.15 -0.96 3.52
N LEU A 160 2.79 -0.26 2.58
CA LEU A 160 4.20 -0.43 2.24
C LEU A 160 4.86 0.94 2.38
N ASP A 161 5.98 1.00 3.10
CA ASP A 161 6.89 2.14 3.12
C ASP A 161 8.15 1.78 2.32
N PHE A 162 8.33 2.37 1.15
CA PHE A 162 9.59 2.22 0.43
C PHE A 162 10.53 3.32 0.87
N ASP A 163 11.69 2.88 1.35
CA ASP A 163 12.86 3.71 1.50
C ASP A 163 13.86 3.33 0.42
N ALA A 164 13.97 4.17 -0.61
CA ALA A 164 14.94 3.96 -1.68
C ALA A 164 15.85 5.18 -1.80
N ASN A 165 17.14 4.93 -1.88
CA ASN A 165 18.12 5.95 -2.20
C ASN A 165 18.32 5.95 -3.72
N TYR A 166 17.65 6.88 -4.39
CA TYR A 166 17.70 7.02 -5.84
C TYR A 166 19.02 7.62 -6.35
N GLY A 167 20.03 7.81 -5.50
CA GLY A 167 21.29 8.46 -5.88
C GLY A 167 21.09 9.88 -6.44
N GLY A 168 20.00 10.54 -6.04
CA GLY A 168 19.54 11.83 -6.57
C GLY A 168 18.78 11.77 -7.90
N ALA A 169 18.43 10.58 -8.39
CA ALA A 169 17.65 10.40 -9.62
C ALA A 169 16.17 10.77 -9.46
N PHE A 170 15.58 10.50 -8.29
CA PHE A 170 14.29 11.05 -7.94
C PHE A 170 14.48 12.44 -7.33
N THR A 171 13.75 13.41 -7.84
CA THR A 171 13.86 14.82 -7.41
C THR A 171 12.54 15.32 -6.82
N GLY A 172 11.78 14.43 -6.19
CA GLY A 172 10.42 14.71 -5.72
C GLY A 172 9.41 14.92 -6.85
N SER A 173 9.66 14.37 -8.04
CA SER A 173 8.78 14.56 -9.20
C SER A 173 8.78 13.36 -10.14
N PHE A 174 7.60 13.08 -10.70
CA PHE A 174 7.36 12.08 -11.75
C PHE A 174 7.40 12.69 -13.16
N ALA A 175 7.90 13.93 -13.32
CA ALA A 175 7.96 14.59 -14.62
C ALA A 175 8.97 13.96 -15.60
N ALA A 176 9.91 13.16 -15.10
CA ALA A 176 10.93 12.46 -15.87
C ALA A 176 11.09 11.02 -15.36
N SER A 177 11.60 10.14 -16.24
CA SER A 177 11.94 8.77 -15.85
C SER A 177 13.10 8.75 -14.85
N PHE A 178 13.07 7.80 -13.92
CA PHE A 178 14.12 7.60 -12.93
C PHE A 178 14.21 6.12 -12.52
N ASP A 179 15.38 5.72 -12.04
CA ASP A 179 15.61 4.41 -11.44
C ASP A 179 16.59 4.52 -10.26
N ASN A 180 16.67 3.49 -9.43
CA ASN A 180 17.63 3.42 -8.32
C ASN A 180 18.75 2.37 -8.54
N THR A 181 18.92 1.88 -9.77
CA THR A 181 19.89 0.81 -10.09
C THR A 181 21.30 1.33 -10.29
N GLY A 182 21.47 2.66 -10.41
CA GLY A 182 22.77 3.31 -10.58
C GLY A 182 23.50 2.90 -11.87
N GLY A 183 22.79 2.35 -12.85
CA GLY A 183 23.35 1.84 -14.11
C GLY A 183 23.97 0.44 -14.02
N PHE A 184 23.88 -0.25 -12.88
CA PHE A 184 24.39 -1.62 -12.71
C PHE A 184 23.42 -2.70 -13.21
N GLY A 185 22.19 -2.33 -13.56
CA GLY A 185 21.14 -3.24 -14.02
C GLY A 185 20.35 -3.86 -12.87
N PRO A 186 19.50 -4.86 -13.17
CA PRO A 186 18.64 -5.48 -12.16
C PRO A 186 19.43 -6.15 -11.02
N GLY A 187 19.07 -5.85 -9.78
CA GLY A 187 19.46 -6.56 -8.56
C GLY A 187 20.42 -5.76 -7.70
N PHE A 188 20.68 -4.53 -8.14
CA PHE A 188 21.62 -3.60 -7.53
C PHE A 188 20.92 -2.39 -6.92
N GLY A 189 19.59 -2.29 -7.06
CA GLY A 189 18.78 -1.34 -6.33
C GLY A 189 19.01 -1.46 -4.83
N ASN A 190 19.13 -0.33 -4.17
CA ASN A 190 19.38 -0.24 -2.72
C ASN A 190 18.08 -0.02 -1.93
N GLY A 191 16.92 -0.14 -2.59
CA GLY A 191 15.63 0.10 -1.94
C GLY A 191 15.32 -0.95 -0.89
N GLN A 192 14.62 -0.52 0.15
CA GLN A 192 14.10 -1.33 1.23
C GLN A 192 12.62 -1.00 1.41
N SER A 193 11.87 -1.96 1.92
CA SER A 193 10.48 -1.72 2.29
C SER A 193 10.02 -2.68 3.37
N ASP A 194 9.14 -2.20 4.25
CA ASP A 194 8.38 -3.07 5.13
C ASP A 194 6.93 -3.21 4.65
N ILE A 195 6.37 -4.41 4.78
CA ILE A 195 4.99 -4.72 4.42
C ILE A 195 4.23 -5.01 5.71
N LYS A 196 3.33 -4.09 6.09
CA LYS A 196 2.70 -4.11 7.42
C LYS A 196 1.20 -3.86 7.35
N PRO A 197 0.40 -4.46 8.26
CA PRO A 197 -0.98 -4.06 8.44
C PRO A 197 -1.10 -2.60 8.87
N ILE A 198 -2.15 -1.93 8.40
CA ILE A 198 -2.50 -0.56 8.79
C ILE A 198 -3.85 -0.55 9.51
N PRO A 199 -4.11 0.40 10.43
CA PRO A 199 -5.43 0.55 11.03
C PRO A 199 -6.51 0.72 9.97
N GLU A 200 -7.66 0.07 10.17
CA GLU A 200 -8.81 0.31 9.31
C GLU A 200 -9.18 1.81 9.31
N PRO A 201 -9.58 2.37 8.15
CA PRO A 201 -10.04 3.74 8.08
C PRO A 201 -11.15 3.98 9.12
N THR A 202 -10.93 4.92 10.04
CA THR A 202 -11.87 5.24 11.15
C THR A 202 -13.28 5.60 10.67
N ALA A 203 -13.41 6.04 9.42
CA ALA A 203 -14.70 6.27 8.77
C ALA A 203 -15.58 5.01 8.71
N LEU A 204 -15.00 3.82 8.47
CA LEU A 204 -15.75 2.55 8.43
C LEU A 204 -16.30 2.17 9.80
N ALA A 205 -15.51 2.38 10.86
CA ALA A 205 -15.96 2.21 12.23
C ALA A 205 -17.13 3.17 12.55
N LEU A 206 -17.06 4.41 12.07
CA LEU A 206 -18.13 5.39 12.25
C LEU A 206 -19.42 5.00 11.51
N PHE A 207 -19.32 4.48 10.27
CA PHE A 207 -20.48 3.97 9.53
C PHE A 207 -21.10 2.73 10.19
N GLY A 208 -20.27 1.81 10.72
CA GLY A 208 -20.75 0.67 11.49
C GLY A 208 -21.52 1.09 12.75
N LEU A 209 -21.00 2.06 13.50
CA LEU A 209 -21.70 2.64 14.66
C LEU A 209 -22.99 3.36 14.27
N ALA A 210 -22.99 4.09 13.14
CA ALA A 210 -24.19 4.75 12.63
C ALA A 210 -25.27 3.73 12.21
N ALA A 211 -24.89 2.62 11.59
CA ALA A 211 -25.80 1.54 11.24
C ALA A 211 -26.40 0.87 12.49
N LEU A 212 -25.58 0.58 13.51
CA LEU A 212 -26.05 0.04 14.80
C LEU A 212 -27.01 1.00 15.52
N ALA A 213 -26.75 2.31 15.49
CA ALA A 213 -27.65 3.32 16.05
C ALA A 213 -29.00 3.37 15.33
N LEU A 214 -29.03 3.17 14.01
CA LEU A 214 -30.26 3.09 13.22
C LEU A 214 -31.06 1.80 13.49
N VAL A 215 -30.39 0.67 13.71
CA VAL A 215 -31.04 -0.61 14.07
C VAL A 215 -31.62 -0.55 15.49
N ARG A 216 -30.90 0.04 16.45
CA ARG A 216 -31.39 0.19 17.83
C ARG A 216 -32.65 1.06 17.93
N ARG A 217 -32.82 2.04 17.03
CA ARG A 217 -34.04 2.85 16.93
C ARG A 217 -35.24 2.11 16.31
N ARG A 218 -35.03 0.96 15.68
CA ARG A 218 -36.09 0.17 15.02
C ARG A 218 -36.62 -0.97 15.87
N SER A 219 -36.02 -1.30 17.01
CA SER A 219 -36.63 -2.22 17.98
C SER A 219 -37.75 -1.50 18.73
N PRO A 220 -39.03 -1.84 18.53
CA PRO A 220 -40.10 -1.33 19.37
C PRO A 220 -39.89 -1.86 20.78
N ALA A 221 -40.01 -1.00 21.78
CA ALA A 221 -40.19 -1.45 23.15
C ALA A 221 -41.49 -2.29 23.21
N ASN A 222 -41.35 -3.56 23.61
CA ASN A 222 -42.49 -4.34 24.11
C ASN A 222 -42.78 -3.92 25.55
#